data_AF-A0A7C1I832-F1
#
_entry.id   AF-A0A7C1I832-F1
#
_cell.length_a   1.000
_cell.length_b   1.000
_cell.length_c   1.000
_cell.angle_alpha   90.00
_cell.angle_beta   90.00
_cell.angle_gamma   90.00
#
_symmetry.space_group_name_H-M   'P 1'
#
loop_
_entity.id
_entity.type
_entity.pdbx_description
1 polymer ?
#
loop_
_entity_poly.entity_id
_entity_poly.type
_entity_poly.pdbx_seq_one_letter_code
_entity_poly.pdbx_strand_id
1 'polypeptide(L)'
;MSYKDAKKAAEEAVEAGDTVNAVAAYKNAARLAAKSGTKEIQAWQLNNAAYNSLIKKFKSGVDYDTKLAELSAMEPGKEKIAFQAGLAAEWAAQTALLSEAKTLLNEAAGLCPAPEKEKAAEGEEAKEEAAADSGPAAKIQSNLDYITWVEEFIQNNKAE
;
A
#
# COMPACT_ATOMS: atom_id res chain seq x y z
N MET A 1 21.63 -7.06 15.59
CA MET A 1 20.79 -5.96 15.09
C MET A 1 19.46 -5.99 15.84
N SER A 2 19.08 -4.87 16.47
CA SER A 2 17.80 -4.74 17.18
C SER A 2 16.67 -4.39 16.22
N TYR A 3 15.40 -4.45 16.69
CA TYR A 3 14.25 -3.98 15.91
C TYR A 3 14.40 -2.50 15.51
N LYS A 4 14.88 -1.65 16.43
CA LYS A 4 15.06 -0.22 16.19
C LYS A 4 16.11 0.04 15.10
N ASP A 5 17.22 -0.71 15.13
CA ASP A 5 18.27 -0.59 14.11
C ASP A 5 17.76 -1.03 12.73
N ALA A 6 17.00 -2.14 12.67
CA ALA A 6 16.44 -2.64 11.42
C ALA A 6 15.41 -1.67 10.83
N LYS A 7 14.54 -1.09 11.67
CA LYS A 7 13.58 -0.07 11.24
C LYS A 7 14.28 1.18 10.71
N LYS A 8 15.29 1.67 11.44
CA LYS A 8 16.07 2.84 11.02
C LYS A 8 16.79 2.61 9.68
N ALA A 9 17.42 1.46 9.50
CA ALA A 9 18.06 1.10 8.23
C ALA A 9 17.06 1.06 7.06
N ALA A 10 15.80 0.66 7.32
CA ALA A 10 14.76 0.69 6.32
C ALA A 10 14.37 2.12 5.94
N GLU A 11 14.19 3.01 6.93
CA GLU A 11 13.89 4.43 6.71
C GLU A 11 15.00 5.14 5.93
N GLU A 12 16.27 4.91 6.29
CA GLU A 12 17.44 5.45 5.57
C GLU A 12 17.50 4.94 4.11
N ALA A 13 17.19 3.66 3.88
CA ALA A 13 17.14 3.10 2.53
C ALA A 13 15.98 3.67 1.70
N VAL A 14 14.81 3.95 2.31
CA VAL A 14 13.71 4.65 1.65
C VAL A 14 14.14 6.07 1.22
N GLU A 15 14.79 6.81 2.13
CA GLU A 15 15.29 8.16 1.83
C GLU A 15 16.34 8.17 0.72
N ALA A 16 17.19 7.13 0.65
CA ALA A 16 18.15 6.94 -0.41
C ALA A 16 17.55 6.44 -1.74
N GLY A 17 16.26 6.12 -1.79
CA GLY A 17 15.60 5.53 -2.96
C GLY A 17 16.03 4.08 -3.26
N ASP A 18 16.64 3.40 -2.29
CA ASP A 18 17.09 2.01 -2.39
C ASP A 18 15.96 1.05 -1.98
N THR A 19 15.06 0.82 -2.94
CA THR A 19 13.88 -0.02 -2.75
C THR A 19 14.23 -1.43 -2.27
N VAL A 20 15.31 -2.03 -2.78
CA VAL A 20 15.68 -3.42 -2.44
C VAL A 20 16.10 -3.51 -0.98
N ASN A 21 16.99 -2.61 -0.53
CA ASN A 21 17.45 -2.62 0.85
C ASN A 21 16.35 -2.16 1.83
N ALA A 22 15.50 -1.22 1.43
CA ALA A 22 14.34 -0.79 2.22
C ALA A 22 13.38 -1.96 2.51
N VAL A 23 12.99 -2.71 1.49
CA VAL A 23 12.11 -3.89 1.64
C VAL A 23 12.78 -4.95 2.52
N ALA A 24 14.07 -5.25 2.29
CA ALA A 24 14.81 -6.23 3.08
C ALA A 24 14.89 -5.83 4.56
N ALA A 25 15.17 -4.56 4.84
CA ALA A 25 15.28 -4.04 6.21
C ALA A 25 13.92 -4.03 6.93
N TYR A 26 12.83 -3.61 6.28
CA TYR A 26 11.49 -3.70 6.86
C TYR A 26 11.05 -5.16 7.11
N LYS A 27 11.32 -6.09 6.18
CA LYS A 27 11.08 -7.53 6.40
C LYS A 27 11.87 -8.04 7.61
N ASN A 28 13.12 -7.61 7.80
CA ASN A 28 13.91 -7.95 8.98
C ASN A 28 13.35 -7.33 10.27
N ALA A 29 12.88 -6.09 10.24
CA ALA A 29 12.20 -5.44 11.36
C ALA A 29 10.90 -6.19 11.74
N ALA A 30 10.09 -6.59 10.75
CA ALA A 30 8.90 -7.41 10.94
C ALA A 30 9.24 -8.74 11.63
N ARG A 31 10.28 -9.44 11.15
CA ARG A 31 10.77 -10.69 11.74
C ARG A 31 11.23 -10.52 13.19
N LEU A 32 11.86 -9.40 13.54
CA LEU A 32 12.29 -9.10 14.90
C LEU A 32 11.11 -8.77 15.83
N ALA A 33 10.08 -8.07 15.32
CA ALA A 33 8.83 -7.85 16.03
C ALA A 33 8.07 -9.16 16.30
N ALA A 34 8.01 -10.06 15.31
CA ALA A 34 7.39 -11.38 15.45
C ALA A 34 8.01 -12.20 16.60
N LYS A 35 9.34 -12.17 16.74
CA LYS A 35 10.06 -12.84 17.83
C LYS A 35 9.70 -12.30 19.22
N SER A 36 9.16 -11.09 19.30
CA SER A 36 8.74 -10.43 20.53
C SER A 36 7.24 -10.58 20.80
N GLY A 37 6.51 -11.33 19.96
CA GLY A 37 5.07 -11.57 20.09
C GLY A 37 4.16 -10.43 19.61
N THR A 38 4.72 -9.34 19.08
CA THR A 38 3.96 -8.12 18.71
C THR A 38 3.50 -8.19 17.25
N LYS A 39 2.42 -8.93 16.99
CA LYS A 39 1.84 -9.09 15.64
C LYS A 39 1.46 -7.78 14.97
N GLU A 40 0.93 -6.82 15.73
CA GLU A 40 0.56 -5.51 15.22
C GLU A 40 1.77 -4.73 14.69
N ILE A 41 2.90 -4.76 15.42
CA ILE A 41 4.16 -4.14 14.98
C ILE A 41 4.70 -4.85 13.75
N GLN A 42 4.59 -6.18 13.68
CA GLN A 42 4.96 -6.95 12.50
C GLN A 42 4.14 -6.52 11.28
N ALA A 43 2.81 -6.40 11.43
CA ALA A 43 1.90 -5.94 10.38
C ALA A 43 2.27 -4.54 9.89
N TRP A 44 2.56 -3.61 10.80
CA TRP A 44 3.04 -2.27 10.46
C TRP A 44 4.31 -2.28 9.62
N GLN A 45 5.30 -3.12 9.96
CA GLN A 45 6.55 -3.16 9.21
C GLN A 45 6.34 -3.74 7.80
N LEU A 46 5.48 -4.75 7.64
CA LEU A 46 5.14 -5.28 6.33
C LEU A 46 4.35 -4.26 5.49
N ASN A 47 3.40 -3.55 6.10
CA ASN A 47 2.70 -2.43 5.47
C ASN A 47 3.67 -1.32 5.02
N ASN A 48 4.67 -0.98 5.86
CA ASN A 48 5.68 0.02 5.51
C ASN A 48 6.59 -0.46 4.37
N ALA A 49 6.97 -1.74 4.34
CA ALA A 49 7.69 -2.32 3.21
C ALA A 49 6.90 -2.13 1.91
N ALA A 50 5.61 -2.49 1.92
CA ALA A 50 4.74 -2.34 0.76
C ALA A 50 4.55 -0.85 0.36
N TYR A 51 4.13 -0.01 1.30
CA TYR A 51 3.76 1.36 0.99
C TYR A 51 4.97 2.26 0.70
N ASN A 52 5.93 2.35 1.64
CA ASN A 52 7.02 3.31 1.53
C ASN A 52 8.07 2.90 0.50
N SER A 53 8.22 1.61 0.21
CA SER A 53 9.28 1.12 -0.68
C SER A 53 8.79 0.76 -2.08
N LEU A 54 7.59 0.17 -2.20
CA LEU A 54 7.09 -0.37 -3.47
C LEU A 54 5.99 0.52 -4.08
N ILE A 55 4.92 0.83 -3.34
CA ILE A 55 3.81 1.65 -3.85
C ILE A 55 4.27 3.07 -4.18
N LYS A 56 5.03 3.72 -3.28
CA LYS A 56 5.61 5.04 -3.57
C LYS A 56 6.56 5.01 -4.77
N LYS A 57 7.36 3.94 -4.89
CA LYS A 57 8.26 3.78 -6.05
C LYS A 57 7.47 3.67 -7.34
N PHE A 58 6.44 2.84 -7.38
CA PHE A 58 5.50 2.74 -8.50
C PHE A 58 4.92 4.12 -8.84
N LYS A 59 4.31 4.81 -7.87
CA LYS A 59 3.70 6.13 -8.07
C LYS A 59 4.67 7.14 -8.67
N SER A 60 5.88 7.23 -8.12
CA SER A 60 6.92 8.12 -8.65
C SER A 60 7.42 7.71 -10.03
N GLY A 61 7.51 6.40 -10.29
CA GLY A 61 8.05 5.85 -11.53
C GLY A 61 7.11 6.03 -12.73
N VAL A 62 5.83 6.23 -12.49
CA VAL A 62 4.82 6.45 -13.55
C VAL A 62 4.23 7.86 -13.55
N ASP A 63 4.74 8.75 -12.69
CA ASP A 63 4.19 10.10 -12.44
C ASP A 63 2.68 10.07 -12.17
N TYR A 64 2.30 9.17 -11.25
CA TYR A 64 0.92 8.77 -11.01
C TYR A 64 -0.01 9.95 -10.71
N ASP A 65 0.36 10.81 -9.76
CA ASP A 65 -0.51 11.88 -9.28
C ASP A 65 -0.74 12.94 -10.37
N THR A 66 0.30 13.32 -11.11
CA THR A 66 0.20 14.29 -12.22
C THR A 66 -0.67 13.75 -13.35
N LYS A 67 -0.42 12.52 -13.80
CA LYS A 67 -1.16 11.93 -14.92
C LYS A 67 -2.60 11.60 -14.56
N LEU A 68 -2.88 11.23 -13.32
CA LEU A 68 -4.25 11.04 -12.87
C LEU A 68 -5.01 12.38 -12.81
N ALA A 69 -4.35 13.46 -12.39
CA ALA A 69 -4.92 14.80 -12.43
C ALA A 69 -5.22 15.23 -13.88
N GLU A 70 -4.30 15.01 -14.81
CA GLU A 70 -4.52 15.25 -16.24
C GLU A 70 -5.72 14.46 -16.76
N LEU A 71 -5.77 13.14 -16.53
CA LEU A 71 -6.89 12.28 -16.93
C LEU A 71 -8.23 12.79 -16.36
N SER A 72 -8.24 13.28 -15.12
CA SER A 72 -9.45 13.78 -14.46
C SER A 72 -9.97 15.07 -15.09
N ALA A 73 -9.08 15.90 -15.64
CA ALA A 73 -9.40 17.17 -16.30
C ALA A 73 -9.79 17.00 -17.78
N MET A 74 -9.53 15.84 -18.39
CA MET A 74 -9.91 15.57 -19.77
C MET A 74 -11.42 15.37 -19.92
N GLU A 75 -11.99 15.97 -20.96
CA GLU A 75 -13.36 15.70 -21.38
C GLU A 75 -13.51 14.28 -21.95
N PRO A 76 -14.68 13.63 -21.81
CA PRO A 76 -14.94 12.35 -22.44
C PRO A 76 -14.76 12.42 -23.96
N GLY A 77 -13.94 11.52 -24.52
CA GLY A 77 -13.68 11.48 -25.95
C GLY A 77 -12.57 10.52 -26.33
N LYS A 78 -12.27 10.45 -27.64
CA LYS A 78 -11.23 9.56 -28.18
C LYS A 78 -9.85 9.84 -27.58
N GLU A 79 -9.53 11.11 -27.32
CA GLU A 79 -8.28 11.52 -26.71
C GLU A 79 -8.14 10.98 -25.28
N LYS A 80 -9.21 11.06 -24.48
CA LYS A 80 -9.23 10.52 -23.12
C LYS A 80 -9.04 9.00 -23.12
N ILE A 81 -9.71 8.28 -24.03
CA ILE A 81 -9.56 6.83 -24.17
C ILE A 81 -8.11 6.47 -24.56
N ALA A 82 -7.54 7.19 -25.53
CA ALA A 82 -6.15 6.97 -25.94
C ALA A 82 -5.16 7.26 -24.80
N PHE A 83 -5.41 8.32 -24.01
CA PHE A 83 -4.62 8.64 -22.83
C PHE A 83 -4.72 7.53 -21.77
N GLN A 84 -5.93 7.05 -21.45
CA GLN A 84 -6.13 5.94 -20.53
C GLN A 84 -5.39 4.66 -20.97
N ALA A 85 -5.42 4.35 -22.28
CA ALA A 85 -4.69 3.21 -22.83
C ALA A 85 -3.17 3.38 -22.69
N GLY A 86 -2.66 4.60 -22.93
CA GLY A 86 -1.26 4.94 -22.70
C GLY A 86 -0.84 4.74 -21.24
N LEU A 87 -1.65 5.24 -20.29
CA LEU A 87 -1.43 5.05 -18.86
C LEU A 87 -1.43 3.57 -18.48
N ALA A 88 -2.40 2.80 -18.97
CA ALA A 88 -2.50 1.38 -18.69
C ALA A 88 -1.26 0.60 -19.17
N ALA A 89 -0.75 0.92 -20.36
CA ALA A 89 0.46 0.31 -20.88
C ALA A 89 1.70 0.66 -20.04
N GLU A 90 1.85 1.92 -19.64
CA GLU A 90 2.96 2.36 -18.79
C GLU A 90 2.91 1.74 -17.40
N TRP A 91 1.73 1.73 -16.77
CA TRP A 91 1.54 1.15 -15.44
C TRP A 91 1.73 -0.37 -15.47
N ALA A 92 1.30 -1.04 -16.55
CA ALA A 92 1.52 -2.47 -16.76
C ALA A 92 3.01 -2.85 -16.68
N ALA A 93 3.90 -1.99 -17.20
CA ALA A 93 5.35 -2.21 -17.19
C ALA A 93 5.96 -2.20 -15.77
N GLN A 94 5.26 -1.66 -14.77
CA GLN A 94 5.72 -1.59 -13.38
C GLN A 94 4.90 -2.43 -12.40
N THR A 95 4.02 -3.30 -12.91
CA THR A 95 3.14 -4.17 -12.10
C THR A 95 3.88 -5.09 -11.15
N ALA A 96 5.15 -5.44 -11.43
CA ALA A 96 5.97 -6.25 -10.53
C ALA A 96 6.11 -5.63 -9.13
N LEU A 97 6.23 -4.30 -9.03
CA LEU A 97 6.29 -3.59 -7.74
C LEU A 97 4.98 -3.75 -6.96
N LEU A 98 3.84 -3.62 -7.64
CA LEU A 98 2.53 -3.76 -7.02
C LEU A 98 2.22 -5.21 -6.64
N SER A 99 2.67 -6.18 -7.43
CA SER A 99 2.53 -7.60 -7.13
C SER A 99 3.29 -7.97 -5.84
N GLU A 100 4.54 -7.53 -5.70
CA GLU A 100 5.29 -7.74 -4.45
C GLU A 100 4.63 -7.02 -3.26
N ALA A 101 4.16 -5.77 -3.47
CA ALA A 101 3.46 -5.02 -2.43
C ALA A 101 2.20 -5.77 -1.95
N LYS A 102 1.41 -6.33 -2.88
CA LYS A 102 0.21 -7.11 -2.59
C LYS A 102 0.54 -8.36 -1.78
N THR A 103 1.63 -9.06 -2.08
CA THR A 103 2.09 -10.19 -1.28
C THR A 103 2.37 -9.79 0.17
N LEU A 104 3.10 -8.68 0.37
CA LEU A 104 3.42 -8.19 1.72
C LEU A 104 2.18 -7.73 2.49
N LEU A 105 1.25 -7.08 1.81
CA LEU A 105 0.00 -6.62 2.41
C LEU A 105 -0.92 -7.79 2.79
N ASN A 106 -0.99 -8.84 1.98
CA ASN A 106 -1.75 -10.05 2.33
C ASN A 106 -1.14 -10.77 3.55
N GLU A 107 0.19 -10.82 3.64
CA GLU A 107 0.88 -11.32 4.83
C GLU A 107 0.57 -10.46 6.06
N ALA A 108 0.62 -9.13 5.91
CA ALA A 108 0.30 -8.18 6.97
C ALA A 108 -1.16 -8.28 7.43
N ALA A 109 -2.10 -8.47 6.49
CA ALA A 109 -3.52 -8.63 6.77
C ALA A 109 -3.78 -9.88 7.64
N GLY A 110 -3.07 -10.99 7.38
CA GLY A 110 -3.15 -12.22 8.17
C GLY A 110 -2.64 -12.07 9.62
N LEU A 111 -1.97 -10.97 9.95
CA LEU A 111 -1.48 -10.67 11.30
C LEU A 111 -2.42 -9.74 12.08
N CYS A 112 -3.32 -9.04 11.39
CA CYS A 112 -4.30 -8.18 12.02
C CYS A 112 -5.46 -9.03 12.56
N PRO A 113 -5.99 -8.74 13.76
CA PRO A 113 -7.24 -9.35 14.18
C PRO A 113 -8.32 -9.02 13.15
N ALA A 114 -9.16 -10.00 12.80
CA ALA A 114 -10.41 -9.68 12.12
C ALA A 114 -11.14 -8.63 12.97
N PRO A 115 -11.81 -7.64 12.36
CA PRO A 115 -12.64 -6.73 13.14
C PRO A 115 -13.55 -7.61 14.00
N GLU A 116 -13.36 -7.56 15.32
CA GLU A 116 -14.33 -8.17 16.21
C GLU A 116 -15.64 -7.50 15.80
N LYS A 117 -16.62 -8.31 15.35
CA LYS A 117 -17.99 -7.83 15.34
C LYS A 117 -18.25 -7.48 16.79
N GLU A 118 -18.07 -6.20 17.13
CA GLU A 118 -18.51 -5.66 18.39
C GLU A 118 -19.95 -6.16 18.52
N LYS A 119 -20.17 -7.04 19.50
CA LYS A 119 -21.53 -7.31 19.96
C LYS A 119 -22.07 -5.94 20.26
N ALA A 120 -22.98 -5.45 19.41
CA ALA A 120 -23.77 -4.28 19.65
C ALA A 120 -24.40 -4.47 21.04
N ALA A 121 -23.77 -3.88 22.05
CA ALA A 121 -24.39 -3.69 23.33
C ALA A 121 -25.41 -2.59 23.07
N GLU A 122 -26.67 -2.98 23.03
CA GLU A 122 -27.80 -2.06 23.13
C GLU A 122 -27.60 -1.22 24.38
N GLY A 123 -27.38 0.09 24.19
CA GLY A 123 -27.38 1.04 25.30
C GLY A 123 -26.29 2.11 25.18
N GLU A 124 -26.76 3.35 25.02
CA GLU A 124 -26.07 4.61 25.31
C GLU A 124 -25.01 5.10 24.30
N GLU A 125 -25.47 6.08 23.49
CA GLU A 125 -24.74 7.26 23.01
C GLU A 125 -23.21 7.20 23.09
N ALA A 126 -22.60 6.40 22.22
CA ALA A 126 -21.18 6.50 21.95
C ALA A 126 -20.92 7.70 21.04
N LYS A 127 -20.32 8.75 21.62
CA LYS A 127 -19.83 9.93 20.93
C LYS A 127 -19.02 9.53 19.70
N GLU A 128 -19.48 10.04 18.58
CA GLU A 128 -18.84 10.03 17.27
C GLU A 128 -17.58 10.93 17.29
N GLU A 129 -16.50 10.45 17.92
CA GLU A 129 -15.17 11.05 17.81
C GLU A 129 -14.11 9.92 17.75
N ALA A 130 -13.95 9.32 16.58
CA ALA A 130 -12.79 8.51 16.24
C ALA A 130 -12.34 8.84 14.81
N ALA A 131 -11.97 10.10 14.58
CA ALA A 131 -11.26 10.51 13.38
C ALA A 131 -9.76 10.16 13.53
N ALA A 132 -9.24 9.47 12.51
CA ALA A 132 -7.86 9.61 12.00
C ALA A 132 -6.68 8.83 12.65
N ASP A 133 -6.89 7.68 13.30
CA ASP A 133 -5.81 6.68 13.39
C ASP A 133 -6.36 5.27 13.18
N SER A 134 -6.66 4.97 11.92
CA SER A 134 -7.09 3.65 11.54
C SER A 134 -5.84 2.76 11.54
N GLY A 135 -5.73 1.88 12.55
CA GLY A 135 -4.56 1.02 12.78
C GLY A 135 -4.13 0.19 11.55
N PRO A 136 -3.13 -0.70 11.69
CA PRO A 136 -2.48 -1.31 10.53
C PRO A 136 -3.47 -2.01 9.60
N ALA A 137 -4.53 -2.63 10.12
CA ALA A 137 -5.58 -3.27 9.34
C ALA A 137 -6.22 -2.34 8.29
N ALA A 138 -6.61 -1.13 8.68
CA ALA A 138 -7.27 -0.20 7.77
C ALA A 138 -6.30 0.40 6.74
N LYS A 139 -5.05 0.65 7.12
CA LYS A 139 -4.01 1.07 6.16
C LYS A 139 -3.67 -0.02 5.17
N ILE A 140 -3.57 -1.27 5.64
CA ILE A 140 -3.33 -2.45 4.80
C ILE A 140 -4.47 -2.60 3.80
N GLN A 141 -5.72 -2.52 4.26
CA GLN A 141 -6.89 -2.62 3.39
C GLN A 141 -6.90 -1.50 2.33
N SER A 142 -6.69 -0.25 2.75
CA SER A 142 -6.62 0.88 1.81
C SER A 142 -5.53 0.70 0.74
N ASN A 143 -4.38 0.13 1.11
CA ASN A 143 -3.30 -0.17 0.16
C ASN A 143 -3.66 -1.35 -0.78
N LEU A 144 -4.38 -2.36 -0.30
CA LEU A 144 -4.89 -3.46 -1.13
C LEU A 144 -5.96 -2.97 -2.12
N ASP A 145 -6.86 -2.10 -1.68
CA ASP A 145 -7.89 -1.49 -2.52
C ASP A 145 -7.25 -0.64 -3.62
N TYR A 146 -6.22 0.14 -3.27
CA TYR A 146 -5.43 0.89 -4.25
C TYR A 146 -4.81 -0.02 -5.31
N ILE A 147 -4.15 -1.11 -4.91
CA ILE A 147 -3.53 -2.04 -5.87
C ILE A 147 -4.59 -2.67 -6.76
N THR A 148 -5.71 -3.10 -6.20
CA THR A 148 -6.83 -3.67 -6.94
C THR A 148 -7.38 -2.70 -7.98
N TRP A 149 -7.59 -1.44 -7.59
CA TRP A 149 -8.03 -0.40 -8.52
C TRP A 149 -7.04 -0.16 -9.67
N VAL A 150 -5.72 -0.16 -9.39
CA VAL A 150 -4.70 -0.01 -10.45
C VAL A 150 -4.75 -1.21 -11.39
N GLU A 151 -4.83 -2.43 -10.86
CA GLU A 151 -4.93 -3.66 -11.65
C GLU A 151 -6.16 -3.63 -12.56
N GLU A 152 -7.32 -3.27 -12.03
CA GLU A 152 -8.58 -3.13 -12.79
C GLU A 152 -8.48 -2.03 -13.84
N PHE A 153 -7.91 -0.87 -13.50
CA PHE A 153 -7.68 0.21 -14.45
C PHE A 153 -6.84 -0.28 -15.64
N ILE A 154 -5.76 -1.00 -15.37
CA ILE A 154 -4.91 -1.57 -16.41
C ILE A 154 -5.72 -2.52 -17.29
N GLN A 155 -6.44 -3.49 -16.70
CA GLN A 155 -7.21 -4.47 -17.50
C GLN A 155 -8.29 -3.81 -18.37
N ASN A 156 -9.01 -2.84 -17.82
CA ASN A 156 -10.11 -2.17 -18.51
C ASN A 156 -9.66 -1.23 -19.63
N ASN A 157 -8.38 -0.88 -19.69
CA ASN A 157 -7.82 0.06 -20.66
C ASN A 157 -6.66 -0.53 -21.47
N LYS A 158 -6.46 -1.86 -21.45
CA LYS A 158 -5.53 -2.49 -22.39
C LYS A 158 -6.03 -2.26 -23.82
N ALA A 159 -5.15 -1.81 -24.69
CA ALA A 159 -5.41 -1.81 -26.12
C ALA A 159 -5.58 -3.27 -26.58
N GLU A 160 -6.72 -3.59 -27.19
CA GLU A 160 -6.94 -4.85 -27.92
C GLU A 160 -6.11 -4.90 -29.21
#